data_AF-A0A941NRL8-F1
#
_entry.id   AF-A0A941NRL8-F1
#
_cell.length_a   1.000
_cell.length_b   1.000
_cell.length_c   1.000
_cell.angle_alpha   90.00
_cell.angle_beta   90.00
_cell.angle_gamma   90.00
#
_symmetry.space_group_name_H-M   'P 1'
#
loop_
_entity.id
_entity.type
_entity.pdbx_description
1 polymer ?
#
loop_
_entity_poly.entity_id
_entity_poly.type
_entity_poly.pdbx_seq_one_letter_code
_entity_poly.pdbx_strand_id
1 'polypeptide(L)'
;MPPNTQAKEYMRLMDWTDNQYICYMQTALDMMPLQSAGCGETLYDTILSTLDKRNVLRTFDEFNAKITPNSASYVSIAMFPDETRWSSAYLLDDSIKPSNLDVKTNWHTDKILFSESNSKIKAIGVKSDDGKVIHADEILLTAGSLGTPAILQRSGIGPRSVLEKLGIKPIVCHDEIGHGVDHTEIAVTYNSLGKLSILPILFN
;
A
#
# COMPACT_ATOMS: atom_id res chain seq x y z
N MET A 1 15.68 -0.44 -10.10
CA MET A 1 14.72 -1.10 -11.01
C MET A 1 14.14 -0.06 -11.97
N PRO A 2 14.28 -0.19 -13.31
CA PRO A 2 13.66 0.73 -14.26
C PRO A 2 12.12 0.60 -14.22
N PRO A 3 11.36 1.66 -14.48
CA PRO A 3 9.90 1.61 -14.45
C PRO A 3 9.34 0.76 -15.59
N ASN A 4 8.43 -0.16 -15.26
CA ASN A 4 7.67 -0.93 -16.25
C ASN A 4 6.56 -0.08 -16.90
N THR A 5 5.83 -0.63 -17.88
CA THR A 5 4.79 0.10 -18.62
C THR A 5 3.72 0.71 -17.71
N GLN A 6 3.25 -0.04 -16.71
CA GLN A 6 2.24 0.43 -15.77
C GLN A 6 2.78 1.54 -14.86
N ALA A 7 4.01 1.38 -14.34
CA ALA A 7 4.67 2.39 -13.53
C ALA A 7 4.85 3.71 -14.30
N LYS A 8 5.19 3.64 -15.59
CA LYS A 8 5.32 4.83 -16.46
C LYS A 8 4.01 5.60 -16.61
N GLU A 9 2.87 4.92 -16.63
CA GLU A 9 1.56 5.58 -16.68
C GLU A 9 1.29 6.40 -15.42
N TYR A 10 1.54 5.83 -14.24
CA TYR A 10 1.41 6.54 -12.97
C TYR A 10 2.42 7.67 -12.82
N MET A 11 3.67 7.45 -13.22
CA MET A 11 4.71 8.49 -13.20
C MET A 11 4.31 9.71 -14.04
N ARG A 12 3.66 9.50 -15.19
CA ARG A 12 3.16 10.60 -16.04
C ARG A 12 2.11 11.45 -15.31
N LEU A 13 1.26 10.84 -14.49
CA LEU A 13 0.25 11.55 -13.70
C LEU A 13 0.86 12.39 -12.56
N MET A 14 2.02 11.96 -12.05
CA MET A 14 2.74 12.63 -10.95
C MET A 14 3.86 13.57 -11.43
N ASP A 15 4.09 13.68 -12.74
CA ASP A 15 5.23 14.37 -13.35
C ASP A 15 6.59 13.88 -12.80
N TRP A 16 6.72 12.56 -12.66
CA TRP A 16 7.95 11.91 -12.19
C TRP A 16 8.87 11.52 -13.34
N THR A 17 10.16 11.80 -13.15
CA THR A 17 11.25 11.29 -13.99
C THR A 17 11.61 9.84 -13.61
N ASP A 18 12.22 9.10 -14.55
CA ASP A 18 12.76 7.76 -14.29
C ASP A 18 13.73 7.75 -13.11
N ASN A 19 14.55 8.79 -12.95
CA ASN A 19 15.49 8.90 -11.83
C ASN A 19 14.79 9.05 -10.47
N GLN A 20 13.70 9.82 -10.40
CA GLN A 20 12.90 9.95 -9.17
C GLN A 20 12.25 8.62 -8.81
N TYR A 21 11.69 7.92 -9.80
CA TYR A 21 11.12 6.58 -9.59
C TYR A 21 12.18 5.58 -9.09
N ILE A 22 13.34 5.53 -9.75
CA ILE A 22 14.42 4.61 -9.37
C ILE A 22 14.90 4.91 -7.95
N CYS A 23 15.10 6.18 -7.61
CA CYS A 23 15.53 6.61 -6.27
C CYS A 23 14.49 6.22 -5.21
N TYR A 24 13.21 6.46 -5.47
CA TYR A 24 12.12 6.07 -4.59
C TYR A 24 12.07 4.56 -4.36
N MET A 25 12.11 3.77 -5.43
CA MET A 25 12.07 2.31 -5.34
C MET A 25 13.29 1.75 -4.61
N GLN A 26 14.48 2.30 -4.86
CA GLN A 26 15.69 1.87 -4.16
C GLN A 26 15.60 2.19 -2.67
N THR A 27 15.16 3.40 -2.32
CA THR A 27 14.97 3.81 -0.92
C THR A 27 14.00 2.87 -0.19
N ALA A 28 12.90 2.48 -0.83
CA ALA A 28 11.95 1.53 -0.25
C ALA A 28 12.59 0.15 -0.04
N LEU A 29 13.34 -0.36 -1.02
CA LEU A 29 14.04 -1.64 -0.92
C LEU A 29 15.11 -1.63 0.17
N ASP A 30 15.86 -0.54 0.32
CA ASP A 30 16.91 -0.39 1.33
C ASP A 30 16.35 -0.39 2.78
N MET A 31 15.07 -0.04 2.95
CA MET A 31 14.40 -0.07 4.26
C MET A 31 13.87 -1.46 4.64
N MET A 32 13.70 -2.36 3.68
CA MET A 32 13.04 -3.66 3.87
C MET A 32 14.06 -4.79 4.01
N PRO A 33 14.13 -5.50 5.15
CA PRO A 33 14.84 -6.77 5.20
C PRO A 33 14.05 -7.78 4.36
N LEU A 34 14.56 -8.11 3.18
CA LEU A 34 13.92 -9.04 2.27
C LEU A 34 14.52 -10.43 2.45
N GLN A 35 13.64 -11.42 2.58
CA GLN A 35 13.99 -12.83 2.51
C GLN A 35 13.15 -13.53 1.45
N SER A 36 13.75 -14.51 0.79
CA SER A 36 12.98 -15.44 -0.04
C SER A 36 12.09 -16.30 0.85
N ALA A 37 10.85 -16.52 0.42
CA ALA A 37 9.97 -17.47 1.08
C ALA A 37 10.50 -18.91 0.89
N GLY A 38 11.42 -19.33 1.77
CA GLY A 38 11.82 -20.72 2.01
C GLY A 38 12.75 -21.35 0.98
N CYS A 39 13.86 -21.89 1.46
CA CYS A 39 14.61 -22.97 0.81
C CYS A 39 14.38 -24.24 1.64
N GLY A 40 13.99 -25.35 1.00
CA GLY A 40 13.66 -26.65 1.63
C GLY A 40 12.36 -27.23 1.06
N GLU A 41 12.18 -28.56 1.11
CA GLU A 41 11.10 -29.33 0.46
C GLU A 41 9.68 -28.82 0.81
N THR A 42 9.25 -27.76 0.14
CA THR A 42 7.97 -27.09 0.37
C THR A 42 6.99 -27.35 -0.77
N LEU A 43 5.72 -26.99 -0.56
CA LEU A 43 4.73 -26.95 -1.64
C LEU A 43 5.20 -26.07 -2.82
N TYR A 44 5.96 -25.00 -2.56
CA TYR A 44 6.50 -24.13 -3.60
C TYR A 44 7.45 -24.88 -4.54
N ASP A 45 8.38 -25.69 -4.02
CA ASP A 45 9.31 -26.48 -4.84
C ASP A 45 8.57 -27.49 -5.73
N THR A 46 7.52 -28.11 -5.17
CA THR A 46 6.67 -29.05 -5.91
C THR A 46 5.91 -28.35 -7.04
N ILE A 47 5.36 -27.16 -6.78
CA ILE A 47 4.69 -26.34 -7.80
C ILE A 47 5.69 -25.94 -8.88
N LEU A 48 6.83 -25.36 -8.51
CA LEU A 48 7.83 -24.87 -9.47
C LEU A 48 8.41 -26.01 -10.32
N SER A 49 8.73 -27.16 -9.74
CA SER A 49 9.20 -28.33 -10.50
C SER A 49 8.14 -28.90 -11.44
N THR A 50 6.86 -28.79 -11.10
CA THR A 50 5.75 -29.16 -11.98
C THR A 50 5.61 -28.17 -13.14
N LEU A 51 5.82 -26.88 -12.88
CA LEU A 51 5.79 -25.83 -13.89
C LEU A 51 6.96 -25.94 -14.88
N ASP A 52 8.15 -26.34 -14.43
CA ASP A 52 9.28 -26.63 -15.32
C ASP A 52 8.96 -27.74 -16.33
N LYS A 53 8.32 -28.82 -15.86
CA LYS A 53 7.86 -29.93 -16.73
C LYS A 53 6.85 -29.47 -17.78
N ARG A 54 6.21 -28.32 -17.57
CA ARG A 54 5.28 -27.68 -18.50
C ARG A 54 5.92 -26.54 -19.31
N ASN A 55 7.24 -26.39 -19.26
CA ASN A 55 8.01 -25.35 -19.94
C ASN A 55 7.60 -23.92 -19.56
N VAL A 56 7.15 -23.71 -18.31
CA VAL A 56 6.94 -22.36 -17.77
C VAL A 56 8.30 -21.79 -17.36
N LEU A 57 8.58 -20.55 -17.75
CA LEU A 57 9.85 -19.89 -17.43
C LEU A 57 9.97 -19.67 -15.93
N ARG A 58 11.15 -19.95 -15.34
CA ARG A 58 11.45 -19.50 -13.98
C ARG A 58 12.06 -18.11 -14.01
N THR A 59 11.57 -17.24 -13.14
CA THR A 59 12.23 -15.99 -12.79
C THR A 59 12.83 -16.10 -11.40
N PHE A 60 14.08 -15.67 -11.28
CA PHE A 60 14.76 -15.52 -10.00
C PHE A 60 15.15 -14.05 -9.90
N ASP A 61 14.22 -13.23 -9.46
CA ASP A 61 14.46 -11.82 -9.17
C ASP A 61 14.06 -11.51 -7.74
N GLU A 62 14.84 -10.64 -7.09
CA GLU A 62 14.48 -10.10 -5.79
C GLU A 62 13.20 -9.28 -5.95
N PHE A 63 12.14 -9.66 -5.23
CA PHE A 63 10.91 -8.87 -5.13
C PHE A 63 10.21 -8.54 -6.47
N ASN A 64 10.19 -9.48 -7.43
CA ASN A 64 9.61 -9.24 -8.78
C ASN A 64 10.20 -8.00 -9.49
N ALA A 65 11.47 -7.66 -9.22
CA ALA A 65 12.16 -6.52 -9.81
C ALA A 65 12.20 -6.53 -11.35
N LYS A 66 11.87 -7.64 -11.97
CA LYS A 66 11.70 -7.81 -13.41
C LYS A 66 10.57 -8.81 -13.69
N ILE A 67 9.34 -8.27 -13.72
CA ILE A 67 8.15 -9.02 -14.16
C ILE A 67 8.40 -9.57 -15.57
N THR A 68 8.48 -10.90 -15.68
CA THR A 68 8.54 -11.60 -16.96
C THR A 68 7.18 -12.24 -17.20
N PRO A 69 6.43 -11.84 -18.25
CA PRO A 69 5.15 -12.47 -18.55
C PRO A 69 5.29 -13.98 -18.71
N ASN A 70 4.29 -14.73 -18.23
CA ASN A 70 4.25 -16.20 -18.31
C ASN A 70 5.42 -16.91 -17.60
N SER A 71 5.91 -16.34 -16.49
CA SER A 71 6.92 -16.96 -15.63
C SER A 71 6.38 -17.30 -14.23
N ALA A 72 7.18 -18.05 -13.47
CA ALA A 72 6.94 -18.36 -12.07
C ALA A 72 8.21 -18.11 -11.24
N SER A 73 8.03 -17.58 -10.03
CA SER A 73 9.09 -17.30 -9.05
C SER A 73 8.57 -17.51 -7.63
N TYR A 74 9.49 -17.52 -6.67
CA TYR A 74 9.12 -17.31 -5.27
C TYR A 74 8.74 -15.84 -5.06
N VAL A 75 7.80 -15.61 -4.15
CA VAL A 75 7.54 -14.25 -3.65
C VAL A 75 8.49 -13.95 -2.50
N SER A 76 9.14 -12.79 -2.54
CA SER A 76 9.91 -12.29 -1.40
C SER A 76 8.96 -11.75 -0.33
N ILE A 77 9.28 -12.00 0.93
CA ILE A 77 8.52 -11.50 2.08
C ILE A 77 9.44 -10.57 2.88
N ALA A 78 8.92 -9.42 3.29
CA ALA A 78 9.65 -8.52 4.19
C ALA A 78 9.67 -9.11 5.61
N MET A 79 10.84 -9.55 6.03
CA MET A 79 11.05 -10.33 7.25
C MET A 79 12.49 -10.16 7.75
N PHE A 80 12.66 -9.95 9.04
CA PHE A 80 13.97 -9.89 9.68
C PHE A 80 14.65 -11.26 9.72
N PRO A 81 15.99 -11.35 9.80
CA PRO A 81 16.72 -12.63 9.81
C PRO A 81 16.29 -13.63 10.89
N ASP A 82 15.64 -13.16 11.96
CA ASP A 82 15.07 -13.98 13.03
C ASP A 82 13.63 -14.46 12.75
N GLU A 83 13.21 -14.34 11.49
CA GLU A 83 11.89 -14.73 10.98
C GLU A 83 10.71 -13.87 11.47
N THR A 84 10.99 -12.77 12.17
CA THR A 84 9.93 -11.83 12.57
C THR A 84 9.48 -10.97 11.39
N ARG A 85 8.17 -10.75 11.29
CA ARG A 85 7.56 -9.95 10.21
C ARG A 85 8.09 -8.52 10.26
N TRP A 86 8.56 -8.01 9.12
CA TRP A 86 8.80 -6.58 8.94
C TRP A 86 7.55 -5.88 8.41
N SER A 87 7.28 -4.67 8.89
CA SER A 87 6.26 -3.78 8.32
C SER A 87 6.74 -2.34 8.36
N SER A 88 6.13 -1.47 7.54
CA SER A 88 6.45 -0.04 7.53
C SER A 88 6.24 0.66 8.88
N ALA A 89 5.45 0.08 9.79
CA ALA A 89 5.27 0.59 11.15
C ALA A 89 6.57 0.57 11.96
N TYR A 90 7.56 -0.26 11.59
CA TYR A 90 8.88 -0.25 12.23
C TYR A 90 9.56 1.11 12.12
N LEU A 91 9.34 1.85 11.03
CA LEU A 91 9.87 3.22 10.83
C LEU A 91 9.31 4.25 11.82
N LEU A 92 8.29 3.87 12.59
CA LEU A 92 7.65 4.69 13.61
C LEU A 92 8.06 4.26 15.04
N ASP A 93 8.96 3.28 15.17
CA ASP A 93 9.46 2.83 16.47
C ASP A 93 10.26 3.93 17.17
N ASP A 94 10.08 4.06 18.50
CA ASP A 94 10.72 5.11 19.30
C ASP A 94 12.26 5.08 19.22
N SER A 95 12.85 3.92 18.92
CA SER A 95 14.31 3.77 18.79
C SER A 95 14.89 4.39 17.52
N ILE A 96 14.08 4.59 16.47
CA ILE A 96 14.56 5.10 15.17
C ILE A 96 13.76 6.29 14.64
N LYS A 97 12.55 6.54 15.16
CA LYS A 97 11.73 7.65 14.68
C LYS A 97 12.40 9.00 15.00
N PRO A 98 12.25 10.01 14.13
CA PRO A 98 12.74 11.36 14.42
C PRO A 98 12.12 11.91 15.72
N SER A 99 12.92 12.66 16.49
CA SER A 99 12.46 13.24 17.76
C SER A 99 11.34 14.26 17.62
N ASN A 100 11.18 14.84 16.42
CA ASN A 100 10.12 15.77 16.06
C ASN A 100 8.86 15.09 15.48
N LEU A 101 8.78 13.76 15.51
CA LEU A 101 7.62 13.00 15.04
C LEU A 101 6.78 12.49 16.23
N ASP A 102 5.54 12.96 16.33
CA ASP A 102 4.53 12.40 17.24
C ASP A 102 3.64 11.38 16.48
N VAL A 103 3.39 10.23 17.10
CA VAL A 103 2.61 9.14 16.52
C VAL A 103 1.41 8.89 17.42
N LYS A 104 0.22 9.12 16.87
CA LYS A 104 -1.05 8.86 17.58
C LYS A 104 -1.72 7.62 17.01
N THR A 105 -1.80 6.58 17.83
CA THR A 105 -2.59 5.38 17.55
C THR A 105 -3.99 5.52 18.15
N ASN A 106 -4.90 4.61 17.79
CA ASN A 106 -6.31 4.66 18.22
C ASN A 106 -6.98 6.00 17.89
N TRP A 107 -6.58 6.61 16.77
CA TRP A 107 -7.13 7.84 16.24
C TRP A 107 -7.78 7.54 14.89
N HIS A 108 -9.10 7.70 14.80
CA HIS A 108 -9.83 7.57 13.54
C HIS A 108 -10.20 8.97 13.04
N THR A 109 -9.57 9.41 11.96
CA THR A 109 -9.88 10.71 11.33
C THR A 109 -11.24 10.67 10.64
N ASP A 110 -12.18 11.48 11.11
CA ASP A 110 -13.48 11.68 10.48
C ASP A 110 -13.34 12.58 9.24
N LYS A 111 -12.85 13.81 9.41
CA LYS A 111 -12.78 14.78 8.30
C LYS A 111 -11.68 15.83 8.49
N ILE A 112 -11.36 16.49 7.39
CA ILE A 112 -10.53 17.69 7.34
C ILE A 112 -11.38 18.91 7.73
N LEU A 113 -10.75 19.83 8.46
CA LEU A 113 -11.30 21.13 8.81
C LEU A 113 -10.73 22.20 7.87
N PHE A 114 -11.60 23.11 7.44
CA PHE A 114 -11.23 24.18 6.53
C PHE A 114 -11.60 25.55 7.10
N SER A 115 -10.75 26.53 6.83
CA SER A 115 -11.08 27.95 6.96
C SER A 115 -11.26 28.58 5.59
N GLU A 116 -12.20 29.52 5.49
CA GLU A 116 -12.41 30.31 4.28
C GLU A 116 -12.11 31.79 4.60
N SER A 117 -11.23 32.41 3.82
CA SER A 117 -10.93 33.84 3.91
C SER A 117 -10.57 34.39 2.54
N ASN A 118 -11.15 35.53 2.16
CA ASN A 118 -10.96 36.15 0.84
C ASN A 118 -11.17 35.17 -0.33
N SER A 119 -12.21 34.33 -0.24
CA SER A 119 -12.53 33.26 -1.21
C SER A 119 -11.43 32.20 -1.39
N LYS A 120 -10.49 32.11 -0.45
CA LYS A 120 -9.49 31.05 -0.39
C LYS A 120 -9.82 30.07 0.73
N ILE A 121 -9.83 28.80 0.38
CA ILE A 121 -10.05 27.70 1.32
C ILE A 121 -8.69 27.14 1.72
N LYS A 122 -8.40 27.09 3.02
CA LYS A 122 -7.18 26.49 3.57
C LYS A 122 -7.58 25.37 4.52
N ALA A 123 -6.92 24.21 4.41
CA ALA A 123 -7.03 23.15 5.40
C ALA A 123 -6.31 23.58 6.69
N ILE A 124 -6.94 23.41 7.84
CA ILE A 124 -6.44 23.94 9.13
C ILE A 124 -6.34 22.87 10.22
N GLY A 125 -6.65 21.62 9.90
CA GLY A 125 -6.59 20.52 10.84
C GLY A 125 -7.49 19.36 10.45
N VAL A 126 -7.53 18.37 11.33
CA VAL A 126 -8.39 17.19 11.22
C VAL A 126 -9.22 17.03 12.48
N LYS A 127 -10.41 16.45 12.31
CA LYS A 127 -11.30 16.05 13.40
C LYS A 127 -11.42 14.53 13.41
N SER A 128 -11.35 13.92 14.59
CA SER A 128 -11.64 12.50 14.79
C SER A 128 -13.13 12.20 14.89
N ASP A 129 -13.49 10.93 14.78
CA ASP A 129 -14.85 10.43 14.98
C ASP A 129 -15.40 10.69 16.40
N ASP A 130 -14.54 10.64 17.42
CA ASP A 130 -14.86 10.99 18.82
C ASP A 130 -14.89 12.50 19.10
N GLY A 131 -14.62 13.33 18.09
CA GLY A 131 -14.78 14.77 18.14
C GLY A 131 -13.55 15.59 18.50
N LYS A 132 -12.41 14.95 18.81
CA LYS A 132 -11.12 15.65 19.05
C LYS A 132 -10.62 16.31 17.77
N VAL A 133 -9.80 17.35 17.95
CA VAL A 133 -9.27 18.16 16.84
C VAL A 133 -7.76 18.32 16.99
N ILE A 134 -7.05 18.19 15.86
CA ILE A 134 -5.62 18.53 15.73
C ILE A 134 -5.49 19.57 14.62
N HIS A 135 -4.84 20.69 14.92
CA HIS A 135 -4.55 21.74 13.95
C HIS A 135 -3.20 21.52 13.27
N ALA A 136 -3.13 21.84 11.99
CA ALA A 136 -1.91 21.73 11.19
C ALA A 136 -1.94 22.72 10.02
N ASP A 137 -0.76 23.12 9.56
CA ASP A 137 -0.61 23.96 8.36
C ASP A 137 -0.74 23.19 7.06
N GLU A 138 -0.35 21.92 7.08
CA GLU A 138 -0.42 20.99 5.96
C GLU A 138 -1.02 19.66 6.43
N ILE A 139 -1.79 19.01 5.55
CA ILE A 139 -2.46 17.75 5.83
C ILE A 139 -2.22 16.81 4.67
N LEU A 140 -1.56 15.70 4.95
CA LEU A 140 -1.35 14.61 4.01
C LEU A 140 -2.31 13.47 4.34
N LEU A 141 -3.15 13.06 3.37
CA LEU A 141 -4.01 11.90 3.53
C LEU A 141 -3.30 10.64 3.01
N THR A 142 -2.94 9.75 3.93
CA THR A 142 -2.35 8.44 3.64
C THR A 142 -3.24 7.30 4.14
N ALA A 143 -4.56 7.51 4.19
CA ALA A 143 -5.55 6.58 4.74
C ALA A 143 -5.96 5.44 3.77
N GLY A 144 -5.10 5.12 2.79
CA GLY A 144 -5.35 4.08 1.80
C GLY A 144 -6.45 4.39 0.79
N SER A 145 -6.64 3.48 -0.17
CA SER A 145 -7.59 3.61 -1.29
C SER A 145 -9.06 3.68 -0.86
N LEU A 146 -9.39 3.16 0.33
CA LEU A 146 -10.75 3.18 0.88
C LEU A 146 -10.96 4.34 1.87
N GLY A 147 -9.99 4.58 2.77
CA GLY A 147 -10.13 5.58 3.83
C GLY A 147 -10.00 7.02 3.31
N THR A 148 -9.03 7.28 2.43
CA THR A 148 -8.79 8.63 1.87
C THR A 148 -10.03 9.20 1.17
N PRO A 149 -10.68 8.52 0.20
CA PRO A 149 -11.87 9.08 -0.44
C PRO A 149 -13.03 9.27 0.54
N ALA A 150 -13.19 8.40 1.53
CA ALA A 150 -14.23 8.55 2.54
C ALA A 150 -14.02 9.81 3.40
N ILE A 151 -12.78 10.07 3.84
CA ILE A 151 -12.42 11.29 4.56
C ILE A 151 -12.66 12.52 3.67
N LEU A 152 -12.21 12.50 2.42
CA LEU A 152 -12.41 13.61 1.47
C LEU A 152 -13.90 13.93 1.31
N GLN A 153 -14.75 12.93 1.07
CA GLN A 153 -16.20 13.12 0.90
C GLN A 153 -16.84 13.71 2.16
N ARG A 154 -16.55 13.18 3.36
CA ARG A 154 -17.03 13.75 4.63
C ARG A 154 -16.51 15.17 4.90
N SER A 155 -15.42 15.54 4.26
CA SER A 155 -14.82 16.88 4.31
C SER A 155 -15.39 17.83 3.25
N GLY A 156 -16.31 17.39 2.39
CA GLY A 156 -16.90 18.20 1.32
C GLY A 156 -16.15 18.14 -0.02
N ILE A 157 -15.26 17.16 -0.21
CA ILE A 157 -14.50 16.96 -1.45
C ILE A 157 -14.94 15.64 -2.08
N GLY A 158 -15.69 15.70 -3.20
CA GLY A 158 -16.17 14.50 -3.89
C GLY A 158 -17.32 14.76 -4.86
N PRO A 159 -18.04 13.71 -5.29
CA PRO A 159 -19.12 13.86 -6.28
C PRO A 159 -20.25 14.71 -5.70
N ARG A 160 -20.68 15.74 -6.43
CA ARG A 160 -21.70 16.69 -5.96
C ARG A 160 -22.97 15.98 -5.47
N SER A 161 -23.46 15.02 -6.26
CA SER A 161 -24.69 14.26 -5.97
C SER A 161 -24.58 13.47 -4.65
N VAL A 162 -23.41 12.91 -4.35
CA VAL A 162 -23.14 12.19 -3.10
C VAL A 162 -23.13 13.16 -1.93
N LEU A 163 -22.41 14.29 -2.05
CA LEU A 163 -22.29 15.29 -1.00
C LEU A 163 -23.67 15.89 -0.65
N GLU A 164 -24.43 16.30 -1.66
CA GLU A 164 -25.77 16.89 -1.49
C GLU A 164 -26.76 15.90 -0.86
N LYS A 165 -26.74 14.63 -1.29
CA LYS A 165 -27.57 13.56 -0.70
C LYS A 165 -27.29 13.33 0.78
N LEU A 166 -26.06 13.54 1.22
CA LEU A 166 -25.63 13.38 2.61
C LEU A 166 -25.70 14.69 3.43
N GLY A 167 -26.18 15.78 2.83
CA GLY A 167 -26.26 17.09 3.50
C GLY A 167 -24.90 17.74 3.78
N ILE A 168 -23.86 17.34 3.04
CA ILE A 168 -22.49 17.87 3.18
C ILE A 168 -22.32 19.06 2.23
N LYS A 169 -21.90 20.22 2.76
CA LYS A 169 -21.58 21.41 1.95
C LYS A 169 -20.41 21.09 1.01
N PRO A 170 -20.57 21.19 -0.32
CA PRO A 170 -19.47 20.98 -1.24
C PRO A 170 -18.41 22.08 -1.13
N ILE A 171 -17.15 21.66 -1.04
CA ILE A 171 -15.94 22.49 -1.10
C ILE A 171 -15.29 22.33 -2.48
N VAL A 172 -15.08 21.09 -2.92
CA VAL A 172 -14.61 20.76 -4.27
C VAL A 172 -15.48 19.62 -4.81
N CYS A 173 -16.07 19.82 -5.98
CA CYS A 173 -16.80 18.76 -6.67
C CYS A 173 -15.84 18.01 -7.59
N HIS A 174 -15.67 16.71 -7.36
CA HIS A 174 -14.85 15.84 -8.20
C HIS A 174 -15.44 14.44 -8.26
N ASP A 175 -15.91 14.04 -9.45
CA ASP A 175 -16.73 12.84 -9.59
C ASP A 175 -15.93 11.54 -9.42
N GLU A 176 -14.62 11.51 -9.71
CA GLU A 176 -13.81 10.30 -9.54
C GLU A 176 -13.48 9.96 -8.07
N ILE A 177 -13.75 10.84 -7.10
CA ILE A 177 -13.43 10.56 -5.70
C ILE A 177 -14.34 9.44 -5.18
N GLY A 178 -13.72 8.32 -4.79
CA GLY A 178 -14.41 7.12 -4.31
C GLY A 178 -14.77 6.13 -5.41
N HIS A 179 -14.29 6.34 -6.65
CA HIS A 179 -14.40 5.39 -7.75
C HIS A 179 -13.07 4.66 -8.00
N GLY A 180 -13.16 3.43 -8.51
CA GLY A 180 -12.02 2.56 -8.80
C GLY A 180 -12.41 1.09 -8.73
N VAL A 181 -11.58 0.21 -9.29
CA VAL A 181 -11.73 -1.24 -9.21
C VAL A 181 -10.42 -1.84 -8.71
N ASP A 182 -10.53 -2.91 -7.93
CA ASP A 182 -9.38 -3.69 -7.49
C ASP A 182 -9.21 -4.93 -8.37
N HIS A 183 -8.08 -5.60 -8.23
CA HIS A 183 -7.82 -6.87 -8.86
C HIS A 183 -8.77 -7.93 -8.28
N THR A 184 -9.39 -8.72 -9.16
CA THR A 184 -10.26 -9.81 -8.74
C THR A 184 -9.42 -11.00 -8.31
N GLU A 185 -9.68 -11.51 -7.11
CA GLU A 185 -9.05 -12.73 -6.60
C GLU A 185 -9.95 -13.95 -6.85
N ILE A 186 -9.34 -15.07 -7.26
CA ILE A 186 -9.99 -16.37 -7.35
C ILE A 186 -9.22 -17.34 -6.48
N ALA A 187 -9.87 -17.87 -5.44
CA ALA A 187 -9.30 -18.90 -4.60
C ALA A 187 -9.55 -20.28 -5.22
N VAL A 188 -8.48 -21.04 -5.48
CA VAL A 188 -8.56 -22.44 -5.90
C VAL A 188 -8.02 -23.32 -4.78
N THR A 189 -8.83 -24.26 -4.31
CA THR A 189 -8.50 -25.12 -3.17
C THR A 189 -8.28 -26.56 -3.62
N TYR A 190 -7.29 -27.22 -3.01
CA TYR A 190 -6.95 -28.61 -3.27
C TYR A 190 -6.76 -29.35 -1.94
N ASN A 191 -7.18 -30.61 -1.89
CA ASN A 191 -6.85 -31.50 -0.78
C ASN A 191 -5.44 -32.09 -0.99
N SER A 192 -4.64 -32.12 0.07
CA SER A 192 -3.34 -32.79 0.08
C SER A 192 -3.45 -34.17 0.73
N LEU A 193 -2.69 -35.14 0.21
CA LEU A 193 -2.57 -36.48 0.79
C LEU A 193 -1.63 -36.53 2.01
N GLY A 194 -0.87 -35.46 2.25
CA GLY A 194 0.06 -35.33 3.38
C GLY A 194 0.11 -33.92 3.94
N LYS A 195 0.81 -33.74 5.05
CA LYS A 195 1.06 -32.40 5.61
C LYS A 195 2.05 -31.66 4.70
N LEU A 196 1.53 -30.68 3.98
CA LEU A 196 2.34 -29.74 3.21
C LEU A 196 2.27 -28.40 3.92
N SER A 197 3.40 -27.71 4.02
CA SER A 197 3.43 -26.32 4.45
C SER A 197 3.81 -25.43 3.28
N ILE A 198 3.12 -24.29 3.20
CA ILE A 198 3.51 -23.16 2.35
C ILE A 198 4.69 -22.40 2.97
N LEU A 199 4.80 -22.37 4.30
CA LEU A 199 5.82 -21.64 5.02
C LEU A 199 6.36 -22.53 6.15
N PRO A 200 7.62 -23.00 6.08
CA PRO A 200 8.22 -23.78 7.16
C PRO A 200 8.11 -23.08 8.53
N ILE A 201 8.05 -21.75 8.51
CA ILE A 201 8.09 -20.82 9.64
C ILE A 201 6.79 -20.78 10.47
N LEU A 202 5.64 -21.13 9.89
CA LEU A 202 4.34 -21.01 10.60
C LEU A 202 4.05 -22.16 11.60
N PHE A 203 5.00 -23.06 11.83
CA PHE A 203 4.79 -24.29 12.63
C PHE A 203 5.76 -24.49 13.80
N ASN A 204 6.59 -23.51 14.17
CA ASN A 204 7.41 -23.57 15.38
C ASN A 204 6.76 -22.81 16.55
#